data_AF-A0A5N6WVQ3-F1
#
_entry.id   AF-A0A5N6WVQ3-F1
#
_cell.length_a   1.000
_cell.length_b   1.000
_cell.length_c   1.000
_cell.angle_alpha   90.00
_cell.angle_beta   90.00
_cell.angle_gamma   90.00
#
_symmetry.space_group_name_H-M   'P 1'
#
loop_
_entity.id
_entity.type
_entity.pdbx_description
1 polymer ?
#
loop_
_entity_poly.entity_id
_entity_poly.type
_entity_poly.pdbx_seq_one_letter_code
_entity_poly.pdbx_strand_id
1 'polypeptide(L)'
;MCFSRVRLLLLFLLASLLLFLTSPLAAQLRLLLQMPFIWQRSAANSIISHDRDGFDVTFRAYDSQQPPSELHHPSPIPALLHHVHLGGADLRPEWLAAREECLKIHPGWKTHIWDDTTATQFVRDHFPDLQETWNNYPYLVQKVDALRYMILYIHGGAILDLDLVCKRSLEPLRRFDFVAPAAYPAGFSIGMLLSSPGNLFVRDLIENLPRFKRRWLLFPYVTVMFSTGCHYASTIYTTQPNRTSLRILSGPPDRPNMHMLNGFVDTPLFRHLGTSSWHANDALFVRMRPDDVP
;
A
#
# COMPACT_ATOMS: atom_id res chain seq x y z
N MET A 1 49.11 16.85 24.26
CA MET A 1 48.72 15.72 23.37
C MET A 1 47.22 15.37 23.43
N CYS A 2 46.55 15.40 24.60
CA CYS A 2 45.13 15.04 24.73
C CYS A 2 44.16 15.97 23.93
N PHE A 3 44.36 17.29 24.00
CA PHE A 3 43.54 18.28 23.27
C PHE A 3 43.56 18.13 21.73
N SER A 4 44.69 17.69 21.16
CA SER A 4 44.83 17.48 19.71
C SER A 4 44.06 16.24 19.24
N ARG A 5 44.01 15.17 20.06
CA ARG A 5 43.23 13.96 19.77
C ARG A 5 41.72 14.21 19.83
N VAL A 6 41.26 14.99 20.82
CA VAL A 6 39.84 15.37 20.93
C VAL A 6 39.40 16.23 19.74
N ARG A 7 40.22 17.20 19.33
CA ARG A 7 39.92 18.04 18.16
C ARG A 7 39.88 17.24 16.85
N LEU A 8 40.79 16.29 16.67
CA LEU A 8 40.81 15.41 15.51
C LEU A 8 39.58 14.49 15.47
N LEU A 9 39.17 13.94 16.62
CA LEU A 9 37.96 13.13 16.73
C LEU A 9 36.70 13.94 16.39
N LEU A 10 36.60 15.17 16.89
CA LEU A 10 35.47 16.05 16.57
C LEU A 10 35.40 16.40 15.08
N LEU A 11 36.54 16.69 14.45
CA LEU A 11 36.60 16.94 13.00
C LEU A 11 36.21 15.69 12.19
N PHE A 12 36.65 14.51 12.62
CA PHE A 12 36.28 13.25 11.99
C PHE A 12 34.78 12.95 12.12
N LEU A 13 34.21 13.15 13.32
CA LEU A 13 32.78 12.98 13.56
C LEU A 13 31.96 13.97 12.73
N LEU A 14 32.38 15.22 12.65
CA LEU A 14 31.74 16.24 11.83
C LEU A 14 31.79 15.88 10.34
N ALA A 15 32.94 15.47 9.83
CA ALA A 15 33.09 15.03 8.45
C ALA A 15 32.23 13.81 8.14
N SER A 16 32.20 12.82 9.05
CA SER A 16 31.36 11.63 8.92
C SER A 16 29.88 11.97 8.93
N LEU A 17 29.45 12.90 9.77
CA LEU A 17 28.07 13.39 9.82
C LEU A 17 27.68 14.10 8.52
N LEU A 18 28.55 14.97 7.99
CA LEU A 18 28.31 15.67 6.73
C LEU A 18 28.21 14.71 5.53
N LEU A 19 29.10 13.72 5.46
CA LEU A 19 29.04 12.65 4.47
C LEU A 19 27.75 11.83 4.60
N PHE A 20 27.32 11.51 5.82
CA PHE A 20 26.05 10.83 6.03
C PHE A 20 24.87 11.69 5.58
N LEU A 21 24.78 12.95 5.99
CA LEU A 21 23.65 13.84 5.67
C LEU A 21 23.46 14.06 4.16
N THR A 22 24.53 13.96 3.38
CA THR A 22 24.52 14.06 1.91
C THR A 22 24.34 12.71 1.21
N SER A 23 24.37 11.60 1.94
CA SER A 23 24.23 10.26 1.37
C SER A 23 22.81 9.96 0.85
N PRO A 24 22.68 9.04 -0.12
CA PRO A 24 21.38 8.55 -0.57
C PRO A 24 20.54 7.93 0.56
N LEU A 25 21.18 7.33 1.56
CA LEU A 25 20.52 6.75 2.72
C LEU A 25 19.87 7.83 3.59
N ALA A 26 20.59 8.91 3.90
CA ALA A 26 20.00 10.01 4.66
C ALA A 26 18.86 10.68 3.90
N ALA A 27 18.97 10.81 2.57
CA ALA A 27 17.87 11.31 1.75
C ALA A 27 16.63 10.40 1.83
N GLN A 28 16.79 9.07 1.73
CA GLN A 28 15.69 8.11 1.88
C GLN A 28 15.06 8.19 3.28
N LEU A 29 15.88 8.21 4.32
CA LEU A 29 15.42 8.33 5.71
C LEU A 29 14.64 9.61 5.95
N ARG A 30 15.11 10.75 5.39
CA ARG A 30 14.36 12.01 5.48
C ARG A 30 12.97 11.88 4.87
N LEU A 31 12.84 11.28 3.69
CA LEU A 31 11.53 11.07 3.05
C LEU A 31 10.61 10.20 3.90
N LEU A 32 11.12 9.04 4.36
CA LEU A 32 10.36 8.11 5.20
C LEU A 32 9.91 8.78 6.50
N LEU A 33 10.80 9.51 7.19
CA LEU A 33 10.49 10.14 8.47
C LEU A 33 9.59 11.38 8.32
N GLN A 34 9.67 12.11 7.20
CA GLN A 34 8.82 13.27 6.95
C GLN A 34 7.39 12.88 6.56
N MET A 35 7.19 11.73 5.91
CA MET A 35 5.92 11.32 5.33
C MET A 35 4.72 11.51 6.27
N PRO A 36 4.72 11.01 7.53
CA PRO A 36 3.57 11.13 8.42
C PRO A 36 3.17 12.59 8.70
N PHE A 37 4.16 13.48 8.83
CA PHE A 37 3.95 14.89 9.19
C PHE A 37 3.42 15.73 8.03
N ILE A 38 3.72 15.33 6.79
CA ILE A 38 3.25 16.03 5.58
C ILE A 38 2.04 15.38 4.92
N TRP A 39 1.61 14.20 5.40
CA TRP A 39 0.55 13.40 4.79
C TRP A 39 -0.76 14.18 4.61
N GLN A 40 -1.25 14.81 5.68
CA GLN A 40 -2.53 15.54 5.67
C GLN A 40 -2.56 16.60 4.57
N ARG A 41 -1.49 17.41 4.47
CA ARG A 41 -1.35 18.41 3.41
C ARG A 41 -1.22 17.78 2.02
N SER A 42 -0.50 16.66 1.91
CA SER A 42 -0.24 15.98 0.64
C SER A 42 -1.48 15.26 0.08
N ALA A 43 -2.38 14.80 0.94
CA ALA A 43 -3.57 14.04 0.58
C ALA A 43 -4.86 14.88 0.52
N ALA A 44 -4.85 16.14 0.99
CA ALA A 44 -6.04 17.00 1.07
C ALA A 44 -6.85 17.05 -0.25
N ASN A 45 -6.16 17.20 -1.38
CA ASN A 45 -6.75 17.22 -2.72
C ASN A 45 -6.79 15.84 -3.37
N SER A 46 -6.87 14.77 -2.59
CA SER A 46 -6.92 13.38 -3.08
C SER A 46 -7.94 12.54 -2.32
N ILE A 47 -8.43 13.00 -1.16
CA ILE A 47 -9.56 12.38 -0.49
C ILE A 47 -10.79 12.39 -1.41
N ILE A 48 -11.40 11.21 -1.60
CA ILE A 48 -12.66 11.08 -2.33
C ILE A 48 -13.75 11.79 -1.54
N SER A 49 -14.54 12.65 -2.20
CA SER A 49 -15.67 13.30 -1.55
C SER A 49 -16.85 13.52 -2.50
N HIS A 50 -18.03 13.76 -1.91
CA HIS A 50 -19.21 14.13 -2.67
C HIS A 50 -18.99 15.45 -3.43
N ASP A 51 -18.50 16.48 -2.75
CA ASP A 51 -18.36 17.83 -3.32
C ASP A 51 -17.40 17.89 -4.51
N ARG A 52 -16.37 17.04 -4.50
CA ARG A 52 -15.36 17.03 -5.56
C ARG A 52 -15.66 16.02 -6.65
N ASP A 53 -15.99 14.79 -6.26
CA ASP A 53 -16.04 13.65 -7.18
C ASP A 53 -17.48 13.21 -7.49
N GLY A 54 -18.49 13.80 -6.83
CA GLY A 54 -19.87 13.32 -6.91
C GLY A 54 -19.98 11.87 -6.43
N PHE A 55 -19.24 11.52 -5.37
CA PHE A 55 -19.12 10.15 -4.88
C PHE A 55 -19.65 10.00 -3.45
N ASP A 56 -20.53 9.02 -3.22
CA ASP A 56 -21.03 8.69 -1.88
C ASP A 56 -20.05 7.73 -1.18
N VAL A 57 -19.15 8.29 -0.38
CA VAL A 57 -18.19 7.49 0.41
C VAL A 57 -18.85 6.62 1.46
N THR A 58 -20.15 6.77 1.77
CA THR A 58 -20.84 5.84 2.70
C THR A 58 -21.29 4.55 2.01
N PHE A 59 -21.20 4.51 0.67
CA PHE A 59 -21.67 3.44 -0.20
C PHE A 59 -23.15 3.07 0.00
N ARG A 60 -23.96 3.95 0.58
CA ARG A 60 -25.39 3.69 0.80
C ARG A 60 -26.17 3.75 -0.51
N ALA A 61 -25.72 4.59 -1.43
CA ALA A 61 -26.33 4.76 -2.74
C ALA A 61 -25.95 3.66 -3.75
N TYR A 62 -24.93 2.85 -3.46
CA TYR A 62 -24.46 1.79 -4.36
C TYR A 62 -25.03 0.45 -3.88
N ASP A 63 -26.09 -0.02 -4.54
CA ASP A 63 -26.67 -1.32 -4.23
C ASP A 63 -25.70 -2.44 -4.64
N SER A 64 -25.73 -3.53 -3.89
CA SER A 64 -24.94 -4.74 -4.09
C SER A 64 -25.15 -5.43 -5.45
N GLN A 65 -26.20 -5.07 -6.18
CA GLN A 65 -26.62 -5.73 -7.43
C GLN A 65 -26.66 -4.82 -8.67
N GLN A 66 -26.26 -3.56 -8.57
CA GLN A 66 -26.37 -2.66 -9.72
C GLN A 66 -25.45 -3.12 -10.87
N PRO A 67 -25.97 -3.39 -12.08
CA PRO A 67 -25.17 -3.88 -13.18
C PRO A 67 -24.15 -2.83 -13.64
N PRO A 68 -23.02 -3.24 -14.26
CA PRO A 68 -21.93 -2.34 -14.71
C PRO A 68 -22.34 -1.20 -15.65
N SER A 69 -23.58 -1.22 -16.16
CA SER A 69 -24.03 -0.47 -17.33
C SER A 69 -24.66 0.89 -17.05
N GLU A 70 -24.92 1.28 -15.80
CA GLU A 70 -25.60 2.56 -15.50
C GLU A 70 -24.68 3.67 -14.95
N LEU A 71 -23.40 3.38 -14.74
CA LEU A 71 -22.44 4.43 -14.40
C LEU A 71 -21.97 5.10 -15.70
N HIS A 72 -22.54 6.25 -16.05
CA HIS A 72 -22.19 7.09 -17.22
C HIS A 72 -20.75 7.66 -17.20
N HIS A 73 -19.85 7.08 -16.40
CA HIS A 73 -18.47 7.49 -16.30
C HIS A 73 -17.56 6.48 -16.99
N PRO A 74 -16.49 6.92 -17.68
CA PRO A 74 -15.43 6.00 -18.08
C PRO A 74 -14.95 5.25 -16.83
N SER A 75 -14.65 3.97 -17.01
CA SER A 75 -14.10 3.11 -15.94
C SER A 75 -12.64 2.75 -16.29
N PRO A 76 -11.66 3.64 -16.00
CA PRO A 76 -10.25 3.39 -16.31
C PRO A 76 -9.70 2.12 -15.66
N ILE A 77 -10.19 1.76 -14.47
CA ILE A 77 -9.81 0.53 -13.78
C ILE A 77 -10.60 -0.64 -14.39
N PRO A 78 -9.94 -1.68 -14.92
CA PRO A 78 -10.61 -2.89 -15.43
C PRO A 78 -11.38 -3.68 -14.37
N ALA A 79 -12.40 -4.43 -14.80
CA ALA A 79 -13.16 -5.38 -13.98
C ALA A 79 -12.36 -6.66 -13.68
N LEU A 80 -11.23 -6.52 -12.99
CA LEU A 80 -10.27 -7.60 -12.74
C LEU A 80 -9.90 -7.61 -11.26
N LEU A 81 -10.10 -8.76 -10.60
CA LEU A 81 -9.82 -8.95 -9.18
C LEU A 81 -8.64 -9.89 -8.97
N HIS A 82 -7.60 -9.40 -8.32
CA HIS A 82 -6.37 -10.11 -8.02
C HIS A 82 -6.27 -10.44 -6.53
N HIS A 83 -5.77 -11.65 -6.24
CA HIS A 83 -5.28 -12.02 -4.92
C HIS A 83 -3.88 -12.62 -5.06
N VAL A 84 -3.04 -12.45 -4.05
CA VAL A 84 -1.68 -12.98 -4.04
C VAL A 84 -1.53 -13.93 -2.87
N HIS A 85 -1.10 -15.16 -3.15
CA HIS A 85 -0.87 -16.21 -2.17
C HIS A 85 0.46 -16.91 -2.46
N LEU A 86 1.53 -16.43 -1.82
CA LEU A 86 2.88 -16.96 -2.00
C LEU A 86 3.29 -17.81 -0.79
N GLY A 87 4.34 -18.62 -0.96
CA GLY A 87 4.96 -19.43 0.10
C GLY A 87 4.53 -20.89 0.14
N GLY A 88 3.75 -21.36 -0.84
CA GLY A 88 3.37 -22.76 -1.03
C GLY A 88 2.53 -23.43 0.09
N ALA A 89 2.22 -22.73 1.18
CA ALA A 89 1.34 -23.24 2.24
C ALA A 89 -0.14 -23.21 1.79
N ASP A 90 -0.99 -24.04 2.40
CA ASP A 90 -2.43 -23.98 2.12
C ASP A 90 -3.04 -22.65 2.58
N LEU A 91 -4.04 -22.17 1.84
CA LEU A 91 -4.82 -21.00 2.24
C LEU A 91 -5.62 -21.32 3.50
N ARG A 92 -5.63 -20.39 4.45
CA ARG A 92 -6.43 -20.53 5.67
C ARG A 92 -7.92 -20.56 5.32
N PRO A 93 -8.74 -21.39 5.98
CA PRO A 93 -10.18 -21.47 5.70
C PRO A 93 -10.91 -20.13 5.76
N GLU A 94 -10.56 -19.26 6.71
CA GLU A 94 -11.14 -17.93 6.85
C GLU A 94 -10.78 -16.98 5.69
N TRP A 95 -9.60 -17.15 5.09
CA TRP A 95 -9.17 -16.38 3.91
C TRP A 95 -9.86 -16.86 2.64
N LEU A 96 -10.06 -18.18 2.52
CA LEU A 96 -10.88 -18.75 1.45
C LEU A 96 -12.30 -18.21 1.54
N ALA A 97 -12.92 -18.25 2.72
CA ALA A 97 -14.27 -17.72 2.93
C ALA A 97 -14.36 -16.22 2.62
N ALA A 98 -13.39 -15.42 3.05
CA ALA A 98 -13.32 -13.99 2.75
C ALA A 98 -13.27 -13.72 1.23
N ARG A 99 -12.39 -14.44 0.53
CA ARG A 99 -12.26 -14.37 -0.93
C ARG A 99 -13.55 -14.76 -1.64
N GLU A 100 -14.22 -15.84 -1.21
CA GLU A 100 -15.47 -16.29 -1.84
C GLU A 100 -16.58 -15.25 -1.72
N GLU A 101 -16.68 -14.53 -0.60
CA GLU A 101 -17.61 -13.39 -0.48
C GLU A 101 -17.29 -12.27 -1.47
N CYS A 102 -16.00 -11.97 -1.68
CA CYS A 102 -15.58 -11.04 -2.72
C CYS A 102 -15.94 -11.51 -4.13
N LEU A 103 -15.81 -12.79 -4.45
CA LEU A 103 -16.20 -13.32 -5.76
C LEU A 103 -17.71 -13.24 -5.98
N LYS A 104 -18.52 -13.57 -4.97
CA LYS A 104 -19.98 -13.50 -5.04
C LYS A 104 -20.49 -12.10 -5.33
N ILE A 105 -19.85 -11.08 -4.76
CA ILE A 105 -20.20 -9.67 -4.96
C ILE A 105 -19.79 -9.15 -6.34
N HIS A 106 -18.81 -9.79 -7.00
CA HIS A 106 -18.27 -9.36 -8.29
C HIS A 106 -18.43 -10.43 -9.39
N PRO A 107 -19.66 -10.90 -9.68
CA PRO A 107 -19.88 -12.06 -10.57
C PRO A 107 -19.44 -11.84 -12.02
N GLY A 108 -19.36 -10.59 -12.47
CA GLY A 108 -18.90 -10.22 -13.82
C GLY A 108 -17.41 -9.89 -13.94
N TRP A 109 -16.67 -9.88 -12.83
CA TRP A 109 -15.26 -9.53 -12.84
C TRP A 109 -14.42 -10.76 -13.18
N LYS A 110 -13.39 -10.57 -14.01
CA LYS A 110 -12.35 -11.58 -14.19
C LYS A 110 -11.56 -11.69 -12.89
N THR A 111 -11.12 -12.89 -12.53
CA THR A 111 -10.38 -13.09 -11.28
C THR A 111 -9.08 -13.85 -11.53
N HIS A 112 -8.06 -13.57 -10.73
CA HIS A 112 -6.79 -14.29 -10.76
C HIS A 112 -6.20 -14.43 -9.36
N ILE A 113 -5.65 -15.60 -9.07
CA ILE A 113 -4.84 -15.84 -7.87
C ILE A 113 -3.39 -16.08 -8.29
N TRP A 114 -2.48 -15.28 -7.76
CA TRP A 114 -1.06 -15.36 -8.05
C TRP A 114 -0.38 -16.24 -7.00
N ASP A 115 0.30 -17.29 -7.45
CA ASP A 115 1.09 -18.21 -6.63
C ASP A 115 2.59 -18.05 -6.92
N ASP A 116 3.44 -18.80 -6.22
CA ASP A 116 4.90 -18.71 -6.40
C ASP A 116 5.35 -18.92 -7.85
N THR A 117 4.67 -19.80 -8.60
CA THR A 117 5.03 -20.15 -9.99
C THR A 117 4.59 -19.02 -10.93
N THR A 118 3.32 -18.63 -10.87
CA THR A 118 2.76 -17.61 -11.75
C THR A 118 3.36 -16.23 -11.47
N ALA A 119 3.61 -15.90 -10.19
CA ALA A 119 4.29 -14.67 -9.81
C ALA A 119 5.75 -14.62 -10.30
N THR A 120 6.52 -15.71 -10.11
CA THR A 120 7.93 -15.73 -10.54
C THR A 120 8.04 -15.64 -12.06
N GLN A 121 7.18 -16.34 -12.78
CA GLN A 121 7.11 -16.24 -14.24
C GLN A 121 6.76 -14.80 -14.66
N PHE A 122 5.72 -14.22 -14.06
CA PHE A 122 5.28 -12.86 -14.39
C PHE A 122 6.37 -11.81 -14.17
N VAL A 123 7.07 -11.86 -13.04
CA VAL A 123 8.18 -10.94 -12.75
C VAL A 123 9.32 -11.12 -13.75
N ARG A 124 9.68 -12.36 -14.10
CA ARG A 124 10.71 -12.64 -15.10
C ARG A 124 10.33 -12.10 -16.48
N ASP A 125 9.09 -12.29 -16.88
CA ASP A 125 8.64 -11.99 -18.24
C ASP A 125 8.36 -10.48 -18.44
N HIS A 126 7.93 -9.75 -17.40
CA HIS A 126 7.57 -8.32 -17.49
C HIS A 126 8.54 -7.35 -16.81
N PHE A 127 9.32 -7.81 -15.82
CA PHE A 127 10.22 -6.97 -15.03
C PHE A 127 11.61 -7.63 -14.83
N PRO A 128 12.30 -8.05 -15.91
CA PRO A 128 13.57 -8.76 -15.82
C PRO A 128 14.63 -7.97 -15.03
N ASP A 129 14.66 -6.65 -15.16
CA ASP A 129 15.60 -5.77 -14.43
C ASP A 129 15.38 -5.78 -12.91
N LEU A 130 14.21 -6.22 -12.45
CA LEU A 130 13.89 -6.35 -11.03
C LEU A 130 14.08 -7.76 -10.49
N GLN A 131 14.53 -8.72 -11.31
CA GLN A 131 14.65 -10.12 -10.92
C GLN A 131 15.61 -10.31 -9.72
N GLU A 132 16.73 -9.61 -9.68
CA GLU A 132 17.65 -9.64 -8.53
C GLU A 132 17.01 -9.03 -7.27
N THR A 133 16.25 -7.94 -7.45
CA THR A 133 15.51 -7.30 -6.35
C THR A 133 14.46 -8.26 -5.79
N TRP A 134 13.66 -8.88 -6.65
CA TRP A 134 12.65 -9.89 -6.33
C TRP A 134 13.25 -11.08 -5.58
N ASN A 135 14.30 -11.69 -6.13
CA ASN A 135 14.90 -12.91 -5.59
C ASN A 135 15.49 -12.69 -4.20
N ASN A 136 16.09 -11.53 -3.93
CA ASN A 136 16.76 -11.26 -2.66
C ASN A 136 15.89 -10.48 -1.65
N TYR A 137 14.55 -10.51 -1.74
CA TYR A 137 13.69 -10.02 -0.65
C TYR A 137 13.74 -10.99 0.55
N PRO A 138 14.14 -10.53 1.76
CA PRO A 138 14.28 -11.41 2.92
C PRO A 138 12.94 -11.87 3.51
N TYR A 139 11.85 -11.13 3.29
CA TYR A 139 10.53 -11.49 3.80
C TYR A 139 9.54 -11.70 2.66
N LEU A 140 8.74 -12.76 2.76
CA LEU A 140 7.74 -13.13 1.75
C LEU A 140 6.73 -12.00 1.49
N VAL A 141 6.31 -11.28 2.55
CA VAL A 141 5.41 -10.13 2.42
C VAL A 141 5.98 -9.02 1.53
N GLN A 142 7.30 -8.83 1.48
CA GLN A 142 7.88 -7.84 0.57
C GLN A 142 7.72 -8.24 -0.90
N LYS A 143 7.78 -9.56 -1.19
CA LYS A 143 7.46 -10.08 -2.52
C LYS A 143 5.98 -9.86 -2.83
N VAL A 144 5.09 -10.16 -1.91
CA VAL A 144 3.64 -9.92 -2.06
C VAL A 144 3.37 -8.43 -2.36
N ASP A 145 3.93 -7.53 -1.57
CA ASP A 145 3.77 -6.08 -1.74
C ASP A 145 4.30 -5.58 -3.08
N ALA A 146 5.54 -5.97 -3.44
CA ALA A 146 6.14 -5.59 -4.72
C ALA A 146 5.32 -6.11 -5.91
N LEU A 147 4.84 -7.35 -5.82
CA LEU A 147 4.04 -7.98 -6.87
C LEU A 147 2.72 -7.24 -7.08
N ARG A 148 2.09 -6.68 -6.04
CA ARG A 148 0.86 -5.89 -6.17
C ARG A 148 1.03 -4.72 -7.14
N TYR A 149 2.12 -3.98 -7.00
CA TYR A 149 2.40 -2.85 -7.88
C TYR A 149 2.64 -3.32 -9.31
N MET A 150 3.43 -4.37 -9.49
CA MET A 150 3.74 -4.94 -10.80
C MET A 150 2.49 -5.46 -11.54
N ILE A 151 1.63 -6.21 -10.84
CA ILE A 151 0.36 -6.70 -11.38
C ILE A 151 -0.52 -5.53 -11.83
N LEU A 152 -0.74 -4.55 -10.95
CA LEU A 152 -1.59 -3.40 -11.25
C LEU A 152 -1.03 -2.56 -12.39
N TYR A 153 0.28 -2.43 -12.52
CA TYR A 153 0.87 -1.70 -13.64
C TYR A 153 0.59 -2.37 -14.99
N ILE A 154 0.74 -3.70 -15.08
CA ILE A 154 0.53 -4.43 -16.34
C ILE A 154 -0.97 -4.62 -16.64
N HIS A 155 -1.75 -5.04 -15.66
CA HIS A 155 -3.13 -5.50 -15.87
C HIS A 155 -4.19 -4.48 -15.41
N GLY A 156 -3.82 -3.53 -14.55
CA GLY A 156 -4.79 -2.73 -13.80
C GLY A 156 -5.63 -3.60 -12.86
N GLY A 157 -6.84 -3.12 -12.55
CA GLY A 157 -7.83 -3.86 -11.77
C GLY A 157 -7.78 -3.52 -10.29
N ALA A 158 -8.33 -4.41 -9.47
CA ALA A 158 -8.30 -4.36 -8.02
C ALA A 158 -7.45 -5.51 -7.47
N ILE A 159 -6.65 -5.24 -6.46
CA ILE A 159 -5.92 -6.24 -5.70
C ILE A 159 -6.25 -6.09 -4.23
N LEU A 160 -6.63 -7.19 -3.59
CA LEU A 160 -7.09 -7.24 -2.21
C LEU A 160 -6.23 -8.18 -1.37
N ASP A 161 -6.04 -7.83 -0.10
CA ASP A 161 -5.62 -8.77 0.94
C ASP A 161 -6.63 -9.92 1.03
N LEU A 162 -6.12 -11.13 1.27
CA LEU A 162 -6.92 -12.35 1.40
C LEU A 162 -7.80 -12.37 2.66
N ASP A 163 -7.59 -11.43 3.59
CA ASP A 163 -8.36 -11.31 4.83
C ASP A 163 -9.36 -10.14 4.81
N LEU A 164 -9.65 -9.61 3.61
CA LEU A 164 -10.75 -8.69 3.35
C LEU A 164 -12.00 -9.44 2.90
N VAL A 165 -13.04 -9.42 3.74
CA VAL A 165 -14.38 -9.91 3.39
C VAL A 165 -15.15 -8.77 2.73
N CYS A 166 -15.45 -8.86 1.44
CA CYS A 166 -16.25 -7.85 0.75
C CYS A 166 -17.69 -7.80 1.27
N LYS A 167 -18.24 -6.59 1.40
CA LYS A 167 -19.65 -6.34 1.78
C LYS A 167 -20.43 -5.64 0.67
N ARG A 168 -19.73 -4.92 -0.22
CA ARG A 168 -20.30 -4.19 -1.36
C ARG A 168 -19.36 -4.22 -2.55
N SER A 169 -19.92 -3.93 -3.73
CA SER A 169 -19.19 -3.91 -4.98
C SER A 169 -18.18 -2.76 -5.04
N LEU A 170 -17.01 -3.04 -5.63
CA LEU A 170 -15.97 -2.07 -5.97
C LEU A 170 -16.25 -1.35 -7.29
N GLU A 171 -17.32 -1.70 -8.01
CA GLU A 171 -17.70 -1.11 -9.30
C GLU A 171 -17.69 0.43 -9.29
N PRO A 172 -18.27 1.13 -8.27
CA PRO A 172 -18.27 2.59 -8.26
C PRO A 172 -16.87 3.21 -8.21
N LEU A 173 -15.88 2.53 -7.62
CA LEU A 173 -14.51 3.02 -7.49
C LEU A 173 -13.73 2.95 -8.80
N ARG A 174 -14.21 2.17 -9.79
CA ARG A 174 -13.51 1.96 -11.07
C ARG A 174 -13.46 3.18 -11.97
N ARG A 175 -14.24 4.22 -11.66
CA ARG A 175 -14.26 5.50 -12.37
C ARG A 175 -13.01 6.37 -12.16
N PHE A 176 -12.13 5.99 -11.23
CA PHE A 176 -10.88 6.69 -10.93
C PHE A 176 -9.68 5.99 -11.59
N ASP A 177 -8.51 6.65 -11.62
CA ASP A 177 -7.27 6.05 -12.15
C ASP A 177 -6.48 5.24 -11.13
N PHE A 178 -6.60 5.60 -9.86
CA PHE A 178 -5.99 4.92 -8.73
C PHE A 178 -6.83 5.15 -7.47
N VAL A 179 -7.08 4.09 -6.71
CA VAL A 179 -7.76 4.17 -5.41
C VAL A 179 -7.02 3.33 -4.37
N ALA A 180 -6.81 3.91 -3.19
CA ALA A 180 -6.36 3.20 -2.00
C ALA A 180 -7.10 3.71 -0.76
N PRO A 181 -7.41 2.87 0.24
CA PRO A 181 -8.00 3.32 1.49
C PRO A 181 -6.96 4.05 2.35
N ALA A 182 -7.38 5.06 3.10
CA ALA A 182 -6.53 5.72 4.08
C ALA A 182 -5.98 4.70 5.12
N ALA A 183 -4.79 4.95 5.65
CA ALA A 183 -4.16 4.13 6.67
C ALA A 183 -3.93 4.91 7.96
N TYR A 184 -3.98 4.20 9.08
CA TYR A 184 -3.68 4.76 10.39
C TYR A 184 -2.19 4.61 10.73
N PRO A 185 -1.54 5.61 11.35
CA PRO A 185 -2.05 6.96 11.66
C PRO A 185 -1.96 7.95 10.49
N ALA A 186 -1.16 7.63 9.46
CA ALA A 186 -0.97 8.45 8.28
C ALA A 186 -0.63 7.58 7.07
N GLY A 187 -0.91 8.07 5.86
CA GLY A 187 -0.70 7.34 4.62
C GLY A 187 -1.96 6.67 4.09
N PHE A 188 -1.76 5.74 3.16
CA PHE A 188 -2.79 4.85 2.62
C PHE A 188 -2.37 3.40 2.79
N SER A 189 -3.34 2.49 2.90
CA SER A 189 -3.08 1.06 3.02
C SER A 189 -2.95 0.43 1.64
N ILE A 190 -2.06 -0.55 1.53
CA ILE A 190 -1.85 -1.35 0.30
C ILE A 190 -2.63 -2.66 0.33
N GLY A 191 -3.39 -2.92 1.40
CA GLY A 191 -4.25 -4.10 1.51
C GLY A 191 -5.46 -4.06 0.58
N MET A 192 -5.79 -2.88 0.05
CA MET A 192 -6.63 -2.73 -1.13
C MET A 192 -5.99 -1.68 -2.03
N LEU A 193 -5.76 -2.03 -3.29
CA LEU A 193 -5.35 -1.08 -4.32
C LEU A 193 -6.16 -1.31 -5.58
N LEU A 194 -6.58 -0.23 -6.22
CA LEU A 194 -7.18 -0.25 -7.54
C LEU A 194 -6.38 0.66 -8.46
N SER A 195 -6.14 0.26 -9.70
CA SER A 195 -5.46 1.12 -10.66
C SER A 195 -5.82 0.82 -12.12
N SER A 196 -5.77 1.85 -12.96
CA SER A 196 -5.73 1.69 -14.41
C SER A 196 -4.38 1.07 -14.84
N PRO A 197 -4.35 0.27 -15.92
CA PRO A 197 -3.09 -0.24 -16.46
C PRO A 197 -2.21 0.92 -16.93
N GLY A 198 -0.89 0.81 -16.72
CA GLY A 198 0.07 1.83 -17.10
C GLY A 198 0.10 3.08 -16.21
N ASN A 199 -0.55 3.07 -15.04
CA ASN A 199 -0.59 4.21 -14.13
C ASN A 199 0.82 4.68 -13.71
N LEU A 200 1.10 5.97 -13.91
CA LEU A 200 2.44 6.55 -13.68
C LEU A 200 2.87 6.49 -12.21
N PHE A 201 1.95 6.68 -11.27
CA PHE A 201 2.28 6.55 -9.84
C PHE A 201 2.62 5.11 -9.48
N VAL A 202 1.89 4.13 -10.03
CA VAL A 202 2.20 2.71 -9.82
C VAL A 202 3.55 2.35 -10.45
N ARG A 203 3.89 2.92 -11.61
CA ARG A 203 5.24 2.78 -12.18
C ARG A 203 6.31 3.31 -11.23
N ASP A 204 6.12 4.49 -10.66
CA ASP A 204 7.07 5.08 -9.71
C ASP A 204 7.23 4.22 -8.43
N LEU A 205 6.15 3.55 -7.98
CA LEU A 205 6.23 2.56 -6.89
C LEU A 205 7.13 1.38 -7.27
N ILE A 206 7.12 0.94 -8.53
CA ILE A 206 7.95 -0.18 -9.01
C ILE A 206 9.40 0.25 -9.17
N GLU A 207 9.65 1.39 -9.84
CA GLU A 207 11.00 1.90 -10.14
C GLU A 207 11.80 2.21 -8.86
N ASN A 208 11.13 2.57 -7.77
CA ASN A 208 11.77 2.84 -6.49
C ASN A 208 12.03 1.59 -5.62
N LEU A 209 11.53 0.40 -5.98
CA LEU A 209 11.70 -0.82 -5.18
C LEU A 209 13.17 -1.15 -4.88
N PRO A 210 14.11 -1.15 -5.84
CA PRO A 210 15.52 -1.45 -5.55
C PRO A 210 16.15 -0.43 -4.59
N ARG A 211 15.74 0.84 -4.72
CA ARG A 211 16.26 1.95 -3.92
C ARG A 211 15.86 1.82 -2.45
N PHE A 212 14.64 1.36 -2.18
CA PHE A 212 14.08 1.24 -0.83
C PHE A 212 14.21 -0.17 -0.22
N LYS A 213 14.71 -1.15 -0.98
CA LYS A 213 15.10 -2.47 -0.47
C LYS A 213 16.31 -2.39 0.47
N ARG A 214 16.06 -1.93 1.69
CA ARG A 214 17.02 -1.85 2.79
C ARG A 214 16.66 -2.89 3.85
N ARG A 215 17.68 -3.52 4.43
CA ARG A 215 17.51 -4.43 5.57
C ARG A 215 17.86 -3.70 6.86
N TRP A 216 16.88 -3.44 7.71
CA TRP A 216 17.09 -2.89 9.04
C TRP A 216 17.24 -4.05 10.01
N LEU A 217 18.49 -4.38 10.33
CA LEU A 217 18.80 -5.50 11.22
C LEU A 217 18.05 -5.34 12.55
N LEU A 218 17.46 -6.44 13.04
CA LEU A 218 16.62 -6.50 14.25
C LEU A 218 15.24 -5.84 14.16
N PHE A 219 14.89 -5.20 13.04
CA PHE A 219 13.60 -4.53 12.85
C PHE A 219 12.89 -5.05 11.58
N PRO A 220 12.34 -6.29 11.61
CA PRO A 220 11.62 -6.88 10.48
C PRO A 220 10.39 -6.07 10.06
N TYR A 221 9.59 -5.55 10.99
CA TYR A 221 8.41 -4.73 10.66
C TYR A 221 8.82 -3.45 9.93
N VAL A 222 9.84 -2.75 10.46
CA VAL A 222 10.39 -1.54 9.81
C VAL A 222 10.96 -1.87 8.43
N THR A 223 11.64 -3.03 8.31
CA THR A 223 12.15 -3.50 7.02
C THR A 223 11.05 -3.68 5.98
N VAL A 224 9.94 -4.31 6.33
CA VAL A 224 8.80 -4.47 5.41
C VAL A 224 8.17 -3.11 5.09
N MET A 225 7.78 -2.35 6.12
CA MET A 225 7.04 -1.10 5.98
C MET A 225 7.77 -0.04 5.15
N PHE A 226 9.09 0.09 5.34
CA PHE A 226 9.91 1.11 4.66
C PHE A 226 10.45 0.68 3.30
N SER A 227 10.30 -0.59 2.93
CA SER A 227 10.81 -1.09 1.65
C SER A 227 9.74 -1.27 0.58
N THR A 228 8.61 -1.88 0.94
CA THR A 228 7.54 -2.25 0.01
C THR A 228 6.15 -1.98 0.57
N GLY A 229 6.00 -1.85 1.90
CA GLY A 229 4.72 -1.70 2.57
C GLY A 229 4.04 -0.35 2.39
N CYS A 230 2.97 -0.13 3.15
CA CYS A 230 2.15 1.10 3.05
C CYS A 230 2.91 2.39 3.37
N HIS A 231 3.90 2.36 4.28
CA HIS A 231 4.71 3.53 4.60
C HIS A 231 5.62 3.93 3.44
N TYR A 232 6.24 2.95 2.79
CA TYR A 232 6.98 3.13 1.54
C TYR A 232 6.07 3.74 0.45
N ALA A 233 4.93 3.11 0.18
CA ALA A 233 4.04 3.55 -0.89
C ALA A 233 3.49 4.98 -0.64
N SER A 234 3.15 5.28 0.61
CA SER A 234 2.74 6.61 1.05
C SER A 234 3.89 7.63 0.92
N THR A 235 5.12 7.21 1.17
CA THR A 235 6.30 8.06 0.98
C THR A 235 6.46 8.44 -0.48
N ILE A 236 6.42 7.47 -1.40
CA ILE A 236 6.48 7.74 -2.84
C ILE A 236 5.33 8.65 -3.27
N TYR A 237 4.12 8.43 -2.76
CA TYR A 237 2.98 9.31 -3.01
C TYR A 237 3.27 10.76 -2.61
N THR A 238 3.88 11.01 -1.45
CA THR A 238 4.22 12.39 -1.04
C THR A 238 5.29 13.05 -1.93
N THR A 239 6.02 12.29 -2.75
CA THR A 239 6.99 12.85 -3.72
C THR A 239 6.36 13.23 -5.07
N GLN A 240 5.14 12.80 -5.35
CA GLN A 240 4.48 13.02 -6.64
C GLN A 240 4.18 14.51 -6.88
N PRO A 241 4.55 15.10 -8.03
CA PRO A 241 4.28 16.52 -8.30
C PRO A 241 2.79 16.81 -8.46
N ASN A 242 2.05 15.87 -9.06
CA ASN A 242 0.61 15.92 -9.24
C ASN A 242 -0.04 14.66 -8.67
N ARG A 243 -1.03 14.84 -7.78
CA ARG A 243 -1.76 13.77 -7.10
C ARG A 243 -3.26 13.83 -7.36
N THR A 244 -3.72 14.74 -8.22
CA THR A 244 -5.15 15.03 -8.42
C THR A 244 -5.90 13.94 -9.17
N SER A 245 -5.26 12.90 -9.67
CA SER A 245 -5.89 11.67 -10.18
C SER A 245 -5.80 10.49 -9.20
N LEU A 246 -4.93 10.59 -8.19
CA LEU A 246 -4.74 9.59 -7.16
C LEU A 246 -5.80 9.80 -6.09
N ARG A 247 -6.66 8.82 -5.84
CA ARG A 247 -7.78 8.93 -4.92
C ARG A 247 -7.56 8.10 -3.66
N ILE A 248 -7.79 8.75 -2.53
CA ILE A 248 -7.71 8.13 -1.21
C ILE A 248 -9.13 7.96 -0.68
N LEU A 249 -9.53 6.70 -0.48
CA LEU A 249 -10.81 6.38 0.13
C LEU A 249 -10.72 6.60 1.63
N SER A 250 -11.42 7.63 2.09
CA SER A 250 -11.58 7.98 3.50
C SER A 250 -13.07 8.02 3.82
N GLY A 251 -13.43 8.31 5.06
CA GLY A 251 -14.81 8.58 5.43
C GLY A 251 -15.26 10.03 5.17
N PRO A 252 -16.55 10.33 5.40
CA PRO A 252 -17.07 11.69 5.36
C PRO A 252 -16.42 12.58 6.45
N PRO A 253 -16.51 13.91 6.37
CA PRO A 253 -15.84 14.83 7.30
C PRO A 253 -16.15 14.59 8.79
N ASP A 254 -17.35 14.11 9.11
CA ASP A 254 -17.78 13.76 10.47
C ASP A 254 -17.23 12.42 10.97
N ARG A 255 -16.80 11.54 10.05
CA ARG A 255 -16.24 10.21 10.35
C ARG A 255 -15.08 9.87 9.41
N PRO A 256 -13.96 10.61 9.45
CA PRO A 256 -12.87 10.45 8.47
C PRO A 256 -12.26 9.05 8.48
N ASN A 257 -12.32 8.33 9.61
CA ASN A 257 -11.68 7.03 9.75
C ASN A 257 -12.55 5.85 9.24
N MET A 258 -13.72 6.11 8.65
CA MET A 258 -14.72 5.07 8.26
C MET A 258 -14.15 3.94 7.38
N HIS A 259 -13.22 4.26 6.48
CA HIS A 259 -12.63 3.30 5.55
C HIS A 259 -11.15 3.02 5.84
N MET A 260 -10.64 3.49 6.98
CA MET A 260 -9.25 3.26 7.33
C MET A 260 -9.02 1.79 7.69
N LEU A 261 -8.13 1.12 6.96
CA LEU A 261 -7.77 -0.26 7.25
C LEU A 261 -6.70 -0.28 8.35
N ASN A 262 -7.03 -0.85 9.52
CA ASN A 262 -6.10 -1.01 10.64
C ASN A 262 -6.50 -2.16 11.56
N GLY A 263 -5.87 -3.33 11.40
CA GLY A 263 -6.20 -4.50 12.21
C GLY A 263 -7.63 -4.99 11.94
N PHE A 264 -8.38 -5.35 12.98
CA PHE A 264 -9.79 -5.73 12.81
C PHE A 264 -10.67 -4.49 12.64
N VAL A 265 -11.25 -4.32 11.46
CA VAL A 265 -12.17 -3.20 11.16
C VAL A 265 -13.38 -3.67 10.36
N ASP A 266 -14.53 -3.09 10.64
CA ASP A 266 -15.76 -3.30 9.88
C ASP A 266 -16.18 -1.98 9.22
N THR A 267 -16.00 -1.88 7.91
CA THR A 267 -16.32 -0.71 7.10
C THR A 267 -17.59 -0.98 6.28
N PRO A 268 -18.16 0.04 5.62
CA PRO A 268 -19.25 -0.19 4.67
C PRO A 268 -18.87 -1.08 3.48
N LEU A 269 -17.59 -1.15 3.13
CA LEU A 269 -17.08 -1.86 1.95
C LEU A 269 -16.53 -3.25 2.30
N PHE A 270 -15.88 -3.40 3.45
CA PHE A 270 -15.24 -4.63 3.88
C PHE A 270 -15.38 -4.90 5.37
N ARG A 271 -15.24 -6.17 5.75
CA ARG A 271 -14.77 -6.57 7.08
C ARG A 271 -13.34 -7.09 6.94
N HIS A 272 -12.40 -6.45 7.63
CA HIS A 272 -10.98 -6.86 7.66
C HIS A 272 -10.76 -7.78 8.87
N LEU A 273 -10.29 -9.00 8.66
CA LEU A 273 -10.15 -10.01 9.74
C LEU A 273 -8.98 -9.73 10.67
N GLY A 274 -8.04 -8.87 10.28
CA GLY A 274 -7.00 -8.33 11.16
C GLY A 274 -5.85 -9.30 11.40
N THR A 275 -5.62 -10.22 10.47
CA THR A 275 -4.80 -11.41 10.69
C THR A 275 -3.33 -11.12 10.93
N SER A 276 -2.85 -9.90 10.62
CA SER A 276 -1.55 -9.38 11.07
C SER A 276 -0.40 -10.37 10.83
N SER A 277 -0.52 -11.18 9.78
CA SER A 277 0.08 -12.52 9.70
C SER A 277 1.60 -12.53 9.56
N TRP A 278 2.19 -11.37 9.30
CA TRP A 278 3.64 -11.15 9.18
C TRP A 278 4.19 -10.19 10.24
N HIS A 279 3.36 -9.62 11.11
CA HIS A 279 3.85 -8.69 12.14
C HIS A 279 4.76 -9.42 13.13
N ALA A 280 5.88 -8.78 13.43
CA ALA A 280 6.81 -9.21 14.47
C ALA A 280 6.71 -8.29 15.69
N ASN A 281 7.47 -8.61 16.75
CA ASN A 281 7.41 -7.90 18.04
C ASN A 281 7.68 -6.39 17.93
N ASP A 282 8.47 -5.94 16.94
CA ASP A 282 8.75 -4.52 16.70
C ASP A 282 7.54 -3.75 16.16
N ALA A 283 6.52 -4.43 15.64
CA ALA A 283 5.26 -3.80 15.23
C ALA A 283 4.51 -3.14 16.39
N LEU A 284 4.62 -3.68 17.62
CA LEU A 284 3.96 -3.13 18.80
C LEU A 284 4.52 -1.74 19.13
N PHE A 285 5.85 -1.56 19.08
CA PHE A 285 6.52 -0.29 19.36
C PHE A 285 6.21 0.81 18.36
N VAL A 286 5.95 0.45 17.10
CA VAL A 286 5.58 1.41 16.05
C VAL A 286 4.09 1.79 16.12
N ARG A 287 3.25 0.94 16.72
CA ARG A 287 1.78 1.13 16.81
C ARG A 287 1.30 1.75 18.13
N MET A 288 2.14 1.77 19.17
CA MET A 288 1.79 2.36 20.47
C MET A 288 1.39 3.84 20.31
N ARG A 289 0.24 4.21 20.89
CA ARG A 289 -0.22 5.61 20.92
C ARG A 289 0.63 6.42 21.91
N PRO A 290 0.76 7.74 21.70
CA PRO A 290 1.21 8.64 22.76
C PRO A 290 0.38 8.54 24.06
N ASP A 291 -0.89 8.12 23.93
CA ASP A 291 -1.83 7.97 25.06
C ASP A 291 -1.76 6.60 25.76
N ASP A 292 -0.92 5.67 25.28
CA ASP A 292 -0.77 4.31 25.85
C ASP A 292 0.48 4.17 26.75
N VAL A 293 1.12 5.28 27.14
CA VAL A 293 2.19 5.29 28.15
C VAL A 293 1.53 5.52 29.53
N PRO A 294 1.79 4.65 30.54
CA PRO A 294 1.19 4.80 31.87
C PRO A 294 1.57 6.11 32.58
#